data_AF-A0A6B3ETG4-F1
#
_entry.id   AF-A0A6B3ETG4-F1
#
_cell.length_a   1.000
_cell.length_b   1.000
_cell.length_c   1.000
_cell.angle_alpha   90.00
_cell.angle_beta   90.00
_cell.angle_gamma   90.00
#
_symmetry.space_group_name_H-M   'P 1'
#
loop_
_entity.id
_entity.type
_entity.pdbx_description
1 polymer ?
#
loop_
_entity_poly.entity_id
_entity_poly.type
_entity_poly.pdbx_seq_one_letter_code
_entity_poly.pdbx_strand_id
1 'polypeptide(L)'
;ADEFNVPFGSIEDSERQFGRVRAAAGEAGRSPEDLVYSNALVACVGANDAEVARRAAAIGREVDELKKNGLAGTPAEVVDRIGRFAEIGSQRIYFQILDLDDLDHLEL
;
A
#
# COMPACT_ATOMS: atom_id res chain seq x y z
N ALA A 1 -21.50 -3.88 2.20
CA ALA A 1 -20.13 -3.34 2.12
C ALA A 1 -19.25 -4.44 1.60
N ASP A 2 -18.56 -4.20 0.49
CA ASP A 2 -17.92 -5.25 -0.31
C ASP A 2 -16.39 -5.18 -0.25
N GLU A 3 -15.87 -4.18 0.49
CA GLU A 3 -14.44 -3.95 0.68
C GLU A 3 -14.18 -3.42 2.10
N PHE A 4 -13.07 -3.84 2.69
CA PHE A 4 -12.49 -3.28 3.91
C PHE A 4 -11.06 -2.83 3.62
N ASN A 5 -10.84 -1.51 3.67
CA ASN A 5 -9.56 -0.89 3.39
C ASN A 5 -8.82 -0.51 4.68
N VAL A 6 -7.52 -0.78 4.73
CA VAL A 6 -6.59 -0.27 5.76
C VAL A 6 -5.66 0.75 5.11
N PRO A 7 -5.96 2.07 5.24
CA PRO A 7 -5.13 3.11 4.66
C PRO A 7 -3.92 3.41 5.54
N PHE A 8 -2.74 3.50 4.91
CA PHE A 8 -1.47 3.95 5.48
C PHE A 8 -0.99 3.16 6.72
N GLY A 9 -1.50 1.94 6.90
CA GLY A 9 -1.09 1.03 7.97
C GLY A 9 0.15 0.22 7.61
N SER A 10 0.89 -0.22 8.63
CA SER A 10 1.96 -1.21 8.42
C SER A 10 1.37 -2.56 7.98
N ILE A 11 2.24 -3.48 7.53
CA ILE A 11 1.85 -4.86 7.24
C ILE A 11 1.27 -5.52 8.50
N GLU A 12 1.93 -5.39 9.66
CA GLU A 12 1.44 -6.00 10.90
C GLU A 12 0.11 -5.41 11.37
N ASP A 13 -0.08 -4.11 11.18
CA ASP A 13 -1.35 -3.44 11.48
C ASP A 13 -2.47 -3.92 10.55
N SER A 14 -2.16 -4.06 9.27
CA SER A 14 -3.09 -4.54 8.25
C SER A 14 -3.53 -5.98 8.54
N GLU A 15 -2.58 -6.87 8.84
CA GLU A 15 -2.87 -8.27 9.18
C GLU A 15 -3.81 -8.35 10.39
N ARG A 16 -3.52 -7.57 11.44
CA ARG A 16 -4.34 -7.51 12.65
C ARG A 16 -5.75 -6.99 12.36
N GLN A 17 -5.90 -5.95 11.55
CA GLN A 17 -7.22 -5.42 11.20
C GLN A 17 -8.00 -6.39 10.32
N PHE A 18 -7.36 -7.01 9.33
CA PHE A 18 -8.00 -8.01 8.47
C PHE A 18 -8.50 -9.19 9.30
N GLY A 19 -7.68 -9.72 10.22
CA GLY A 19 -8.11 -10.78 11.13
C GLY A 19 -9.33 -10.42 11.98
N ARG A 20 -9.37 -9.19 12.52
CA ARG A 20 -10.53 -8.68 13.28
C ARG A 20 -11.81 -8.63 12.45
N VAL A 21 -11.72 -8.13 11.21
CA VAL A 21 -12.88 -8.03 10.32
C VAL A 21 -13.35 -9.41 9.86
N ARG A 22 -12.41 -10.33 9.57
CA ARG A 22 -12.76 -11.73 9.24
C ARG A 22 -13.52 -12.41 10.39
N ALA A 23 -13.05 -12.22 11.63
CA ALA A 23 -13.74 -12.76 12.81
C ALA A 23 -15.14 -12.17 12.98
N ALA A 24 -15.28 -10.84 12.91
CA ALA A 24 -16.57 -10.17 13.02
C ALA A 24 -17.55 -10.55 11.91
N ALA A 25 -17.08 -10.76 10.68
CA ALA A 25 -17.89 -11.26 9.58
C ALA A 25 -18.43 -12.66 9.88
N GLY A 26 -17.57 -13.56 10.38
CA GLY A 26 -17.96 -14.91 10.78
C GLY A 26 -19.00 -14.92 11.91
N GLU A 27 -18.82 -14.11 12.95
CA GLU A 27 -19.79 -13.94 14.05
C GLU A 27 -21.15 -13.44 13.56
N ALA A 28 -21.16 -12.60 12.52
CA ALA A 28 -22.37 -12.08 11.88
C ALA A 28 -22.98 -13.05 10.84
N GLY A 29 -22.43 -14.25 10.66
CA GLY A 29 -22.92 -15.24 9.69
C GLY A 29 -22.60 -14.90 8.23
N ARG A 30 -21.62 -14.02 7.98
CA ARG A 30 -21.14 -13.63 6.65
C ARG A 30 -19.83 -14.34 6.32
N SER A 31 -19.64 -14.77 5.07
CA SER A 31 -18.34 -15.30 4.64
C SER A 31 -17.29 -14.18 4.66
N PRO A 32 -16.13 -14.39 5.31
CA PRO A 32 -15.05 -13.41 5.28
C PRO A 32 -14.51 -13.13 3.87
N GLU A 33 -14.73 -14.05 2.92
CA GLU A 33 -14.31 -13.92 1.52
C GLU A 33 -15.27 -13.06 0.68
N ASP A 34 -16.43 -12.68 1.23
CA ASP A 34 -17.35 -11.73 0.58
C ASP A 34 -16.83 -10.28 0.67
N LEU A 35 -15.68 -10.06 1.30
CA LEU A 35 -15.01 -8.77 1.44
C LEU A 35 -13.68 -8.79 0.68
N VAL A 36 -13.46 -7.77 -0.16
CA VAL A 36 -12.12 -7.44 -0.63
C VAL A 36 -11.37 -6.77 0.52
N TYR A 37 -10.18 -7.26 0.84
CA TYR A 37 -9.29 -6.60 1.79
C TYR A 37 -8.26 -5.80 1.00
N SER A 38 -8.06 -4.54 1.37
CA SER A 38 -7.21 -3.65 0.58
C SER A 38 -6.38 -2.72 1.43
N ASN A 39 -5.35 -2.16 0.82
CA ASN A 39 -4.50 -1.15 1.43
C ASN A 39 -4.40 0.09 0.54
N ALA A 40 -4.27 1.26 1.16
CA ALA A 40 -3.86 2.48 0.47
C ALA A 40 -2.50 2.91 1.01
N LEU A 41 -1.56 3.21 0.13
CA LEU A 41 -0.17 3.53 0.49
C LEU A 41 0.33 4.70 -0.36
N VAL A 42 1.19 5.55 0.21
CA VAL A 42 1.88 6.59 -0.57
C VAL A 42 2.81 5.91 -1.56
N ALA A 43 2.71 6.27 -2.83
CA ALA A 43 3.63 5.81 -3.86
C ALA A 43 4.70 6.87 -4.13
N CYS A 44 5.96 6.44 -4.17
CA CYS A 44 7.12 7.25 -4.51
C CYS A 44 8.14 6.34 -5.19
N VAL A 45 7.83 5.96 -6.43
CA VAL A 45 8.58 4.97 -7.21
C VAL A 45 9.54 5.71 -8.14
N GLY A 46 10.71 5.17 -8.42
CA GLY A 46 11.66 5.70 -9.40
C GLY A 46 12.49 4.59 -10.03
N ALA A 47 13.02 4.78 -11.23
CA ALA A 47 13.86 3.76 -11.88
C ALA A 47 15.19 3.52 -11.13
N ASN A 48 15.59 4.47 -10.27
CA ASN A 48 16.79 4.45 -9.45
C ASN A 48 16.61 5.34 -8.20
N ASP A 49 17.57 5.28 -7.28
CA ASP A 49 17.52 6.02 -6.01
C ASP A 49 17.47 7.54 -6.19
N ALA A 50 18.08 8.08 -7.25
CA ALA A 50 18.08 9.52 -7.49
C ALA A 50 16.68 10.03 -7.88
N GLU A 51 15.94 9.27 -8.71
CA GLU A 51 14.54 9.57 -9.03
C GLU A 51 13.63 9.45 -7.81
N VAL A 52 13.82 8.41 -6.99
CA VAL A 52 13.07 8.23 -5.74
C VAL A 52 13.30 9.43 -4.81
N ALA A 53 14.55 9.86 -4.64
CA ALA A 53 14.88 11.02 -3.81
C ALA A 53 14.29 12.32 -4.36
N ARG A 54 14.34 12.53 -5.69
CA ARG A 54 13.73 13.70 -6.35
C ARG A 54 12.22 13.75 -6.08
N ARG A 55 11.52 12.62 -6.25
CA ARG A 55 10.07 12.50 -6.04
C ARG A 55 9.68 12.66 -4.58
N ALA A 56 10.44 12.07 -3.65
CA ALA A 56 10.23 12.25 -2.22
C ALA A 56 10.35 13.72 -1.80
N ALA A 57 11.37 14.42 -2.31
CA ALA A 57 11.57 15.85 -2.07
C ALA A 57 10.41 16.70 -2.62
N ALA A 58 9.89 16.38 -3.81
CA ALA A 58 8.77 17.10 -4.43
C ALA A 58 7.50 17.06 -3.56
N ILE A 59 7.27 15.96 -2.83
CA ILE A 59 6.12 15.79 -1.94
C ILE A 59 6.43 16.13 -0.47
N GLY A 60 7.63 16.65 -0.18
CA GLY A 60 8.07 17.04 1.17
C GLY A 60 8.13 15.86 2.15
N ARG A 61 8.73 14.75 1.73
CA ARG A 61 8.88 13.52 2.52
C ARG A 61 10.31 12.99 2.45
N GLU A 62 10.70 12.23 3.46
CA GLU A 62 12.01 11.57 3.53
C GLU A 62 11.94 10.17 2.92
N VAL A 63 12.97 9.78 2.16
CA VAL A 63 13.00 8.48 1.45
C VAL A 63 12.88 7.31 2.43
N ASP A 64 13.61 7.33 3.54
CA ASP A 64 13.59 6.23 4.52
C ASP A 64 12.22 6.06 5.19
N GLU A 65 11.50 7.16 5.41
CA GLU A 65 10.14 7.13 5.95
C GLU A 65 9.18 6.49 4.94
N LEU A 66 9.27 6.92 3.67
CA LEU A 66 8.46 6.37 2.60
C LEU A 66 8.76 4.89 2.32
N LYS A 67 10.02 4.46 2.33
CA LYS A 67 10.39 3.04 2.18
C LYS A 67 9.86 2.19 3.34
N LYS A 68 9.82 2.76 4.55
CA LYS A 68 9.31 2.07 5.75
C LYS A 68 7.78 1.94 5.73
N ASN A 69 7.06 2.97 5.30
CA ASN A 69 5.61 3.07 5.51
C ASN A 69 4.77 2.99 4.22
N GLY A 70 5.34 3.29 3.06
CA GLY A 70 4.65 3.36 1.77
C GLY A 70 5.13 2.33 0.74
N LEU A 71 4.91 2.68 -0.53
CA LEU A 71 5.41 2.01 -1.73
C LEU A 71 6.48 2.92 -2.36
N ALA A 72 7.70 2.84 -1.84
CA ALA A 72 8.80 3.67 -2.31
C ALA A 72 10.04 2.86 -2.64
N GLY A 73 10.76 3.29 -3.67
CA GLY A 73 11.91 2.58 -4.23
C GLY A 73 11.76 2.31 -5.72
N THR A 74 12.50 1.32 -6.21
CA THR A 74 12.40 0.79 -7.57
C THR A 74 11.11 -0.01 -7.78
N PRO A 75 10.66 -0.22 -9.04
CA PRO A 75 9.52 -1.10 -9.31
C PRO A 75 9.69 -2.49 -8.69
N ALA A 76 10.91 -3.04 -8.67
CA ALA A 76 11.20 -4.33 -8.05
C ALA A 76 10.98 -4.32 -6.53
N GLU A 77 11.46 -3.28 -5.82
CA GLU A 77 11.22 -3.12 -4.38
C GLU A 77 9.72 -2.95 -4.07
N VAL A 78 9.00 -2.23 -4.92
CA VAL A 78 7.55 -2.01 -4.76
C VAL A 78 6.77 -3.31 -4.98
N VAL A 79 7.12 -4.10 -6.00
CA VAL A 79 6.52 -5.42 -6.24
C VAL A 79 6.76 -6.37 -5.07
N ASP A 80 7.99 -6.43 -4.54
CA ASP A 80 8.31 -7.23 -3.35
C ASP A 80 7.44 -6.82 -2.16
N ARG A 81 7.34 -5.50 -1.92
CA ARG A 81 6.52 -4.96 -0.83
C ARG A 81 5.04 -5.27 -1.00
N ILE A 82 4.48 -5.15 -2.20
CA ILE A 82 3.09 -5.55 -2.51
C ILE A 82 2.89 -7.05 -2.25
N GLY A 83 3.88 -7.89 -2.61
CA GLY A 83 3.88 -9.31 -2.29
C GLY A 83 3.68 -9.58 -0.80
N ARG A 84 4.38 -8.84 0.06
CA ARG A 84 4.24 -8.97 1.52
C ARG A 84 2.86 -8.54 2.05
N PHE A 85 2.22 -7.55 1.41
CA PHE A 85 0.80 -7.24 1.71
C PHE A 85 -0.14 -8.34 1.20
N ALA A 86 0.17 -8.96 0.06
CA ALA A 86 -0.63 -10.07 -0.46
C ALA A 86 -0.56 -11.31 0.46
N GLU A 87 0.60 -11.60 1.07
CA GLU A 87 0.78 -12.69 2.04
C GLU A 87 -0.18 -12.61 3.23
N ILE A 88 -0.52 -11.39 3.68
CA ILE A 88 -1.47 -11.17 4.78
C ILE A 88 -2.93 -11.05 4.31
N GLY A 89 -3.19 -11.31 3.02
CA GLY A 89 -4.53 -11.36 2.44
C GLY A 89 -5.03 -10.07 1.80
N SER A 90 -4.16 -9.08 1.55
CA SER A 90 -4.52 -7.93 0.72
C SER A 90 -4.74 -8.36 -0.73
N GLN A 91 -5.85 -7.91 -1.32
CA GLN A 91 -6.27 -8.26 -2.68
C GLN A 91 -6.28 -7.06 -3.61
N ARG A 92 -6.20 -5.84 -3.06
CA ARG A 92 -6.20 -4.58 -3.81
C ARG A 92 -5.30 -3.56 -3.12
N ILE A 93 -4.49 -2.88 -3.92
CA ILE A 93 -3.61 -1.81 -3.46
C ILE A 93 -3.99 -0.53 -4.19
N TYR A 94 -4.23 0.55 -3.43
CA TYR A 94 -4.40 1.90 -3.95
C TYR A 94 -3.10 2.68 -3.78
N PHE A 95 -2.63 3.25 -4.87
CA PHE A 95 -1.43 4.08 -4.91
C PHE A 95 -1.85 5.53 -4.71
N GLN A 96 -1.47 6.13 -3.59
CA GLN A 96 -1.66 7.55 -3.38
C GLN A 96 -0.51 8.30 -4.07
N ILE A 97 -0.81 8.94 -5.19
CA ILE A 97 0.08 9.86 -5.90
C ILE A 97 -0.14 11.26 -5.32
N LEU A 98 0.92 11.85 -4.76
CA LEU A 98 0.87 13.17 -4.12
C LEU A 98 1.39 14.30 -5.02
N ASP A 99 2.34 14.00 -5.91
CA ASP A 99 2.77 14.89 -6.98
C ASP A 99 1.98 14.54 -8.25
N LEU A 100 0.96 15.34 -8.56
CA LEU A 100 0.08 15.11 -9.71
C LEU A 100 0.64 15.69 -11.02
N ASP A 101 1.73 16.47 -10.94
CA ASP A 101 2.38 17.06 -12.12
C ASP A 101 3.46 16.13 -12.69
N ASP A 102 3.98 15.17 -11.90
CA ASP A 102 4.93 14.13 -12.34
C ASP A 102 4.22 12.99 -13.09
N LEU A 103 3.86 13.24 -14.35
CA LEU A 103 3.23 12.24 -15.20
C LEU A 103 4.14 11.05 -15.51
N ASP A 104 5.46 11.26 -15.53
CA ASP A 104 6.46 10.21 -15.72
C ASP A 104 6.43 9.17 -14.60
N HIS A 105 5.78 9.45 -13.46
CA HIS A 105 5.62 8.49 -12.37
C HIS A 105 4.60 7.39 -12.72
N LEU A 106 3.66 7.67 -13.64
CA LEU A 106 2.64 6.72 -14.07
C LEU A 106 3.14 5.71 -15.12
N GLU A 107 4.30 5.97 -15.73
CA GLU A 107 4.89 5.11 -16.76
C GLU A 107 5.73 3.94 -16.18
N LEU A 108 5.93 3.91 -14.86
CA LEU A 108 6.76 2.93 -14.15
C LEU A 108 6.01 1.68 -13.67
#